data_AF-A0A0F2LU03-F1
#
_entry.id   AF-A0A0F2LU03-F1
#
_cell.length_a   1.000
_cell.length_b   1.000
_cell.length_c   1.000
_cell.angle_alpha   90.00
_cell.angle_beta   90.00
_cell.angle_gamma   90.00
#
_symmetry.space_group_name_H-M   'P 1'
#
loop_
_entity.id
_entity.type
_entity.pdbx_description
1 polymer ?
#
loop_
_entity_poly.entity_id
_entity_poly.type
_entity_poly.pdbx_seq_one_letter_code
_entity_poly.pdbx_strand_id
1 'polypeptide(L)'
;MQDFLHTKDGTLEIIDKAPKAYPGLKKMIRRIIKEEEKSLHGVLLGEDIISAMYSGYKNALMGFLRSAEESNRFMIERACLSVFVTSTTKKYLDLLKSRKWHILVDEGLIIRNEGEGLGRIKRFARHKVKLDGVSVYLMGRPLCEKHLKFPEFSMEVKKIERALGFKIDAKCYLCSRRARYFTLSMPKASALIGLAGHIKGKDVSTLRRTYSNLSRILHPYGFNELEKDKVFTIWARDFLTVVSEINDLLDLVHDS
;
A
#
# COMPACT_ATOMS: atom_id res chain seq x y z
N MET A 1 -22.11 -18.85 5.08
CA MET A 1 -21.85 -17.94 3.93
C MET A 1 -20.42 -17.42 3.92
N GLN A 2 -19.87 -16.98 5.07
CA GLN A 2 -18.46 -16.56 5.17
C GLN A 2 -17.49 -17.70 4.80
N ASP A 3 -17.73 -18.92 5.30
CA ASP A 3 -16.92 -20.11 4.97
C ASP A 3 -17.05 -20.60 3.52
N PHE A 4 -18.17 -20.30 2.86
CA PHE A 4 -18.40 -20.68 1.46
C PHE A 4 -17.54 -19.84 0.50
N LEU A 5 -17.35 -18.55 0.80
CA LEU A 5 -16.44 -17.67 0.06
C LEU A 5 -14.95 -18.02 0.29
N HIS A 6 -14.65 -18.89 1.26
CA HIS A 6 -13.31 -19.36 1.55
C HIS A 6 -12.96 -20.67 0.81
N THR A 7 -13.92 -21.30 0.14
CA THR A 7 -13.66 -22.47 -0.71
C THR A 7 -13.44 -22.05 -2.16
N LYS A 8 -12.66 -22.86 -2.90
CA LYS A 8 -12.46 -22.71 -4.35
C LYS A 8 -13.82 -22.68 -5.07
N ASP A 9 -14.70 -23.61 -4.70
CA ASP A 9 -16.00 -23.80 -5.34
C ASP A 9 -16.93 -22.60 -5.13
N GLY A 10 -16.97 -22.02 -3.92
CA GLY A 10 -17.82 -20.86 -3.69
C GLY A 10 -17.30 -19.57 -4.34
N THR A 11 -15.99 -19.46 -4.53
CA THR A 11 -15.40 -18.36 -5.31
C THR A 11 -15.68 -18.53 -6.80
N LEU A 12 -15.54 -19.76 -7.33
CA LEU A 12 -15.86 -20.07 -8.73
C LEU A 12 -17.36 -19.88 -9.03
N GLU A 13 -18.25 -20.28 -8.13
CA GLU A 13 -19.70 -20.14 -8.35
C GLU A 13 -20.13 -18.68 -8.49
N ILE A 14 -19.53 -17.77 -7.71
CA ILE A 14 -19.82 -16.32 -7.83
C ILE A 14 -19.26 -15.75 -9.13
N ILE A 15 -18.05 -16.18 -9.48
CA ILE A 15 -17.40 -15.78 -10.74
C ILE A 15 -18.19 -16.30 -11.94
N ASP A 16 -18.74 -17.50 -11.86
CA ASP A 16 -19.57 -18.09 -12.92
C ASP A 16 -20.91 -17.40 -13.06
N LYS A 17 -21.44 -16.83 -11.98
CA LYS A 17 -22.64 -15.97 -12.02
C LYS A 17 -22.35 -14.56 -12.53
N ALA A 18 -21.09 -14.17 -12.71
CA ALA A 18 -20.76 -12.85 -13.25
C ALA A 18 -21.27 -12.72 -14.70
N PRO A 19 -21.88 -11.56 -15.06
CA PRO A 19 -22.30 -11.35 -16.42
C PRO A 19 -21.10 -11.24 -17.35
N LYS A 20 -21.29 -11.61 -18.62
CA LYS A 20 -20.29 -11.40 -19.67
C LYS A 20 -20.17 -9.91 -19.96
N ALA A 21 -18.96 -9.46 -20.24
CA ALA A 21 -18.70 -8.09 -20.65
C ALA A 21 -19.37 -7.80 -21.99
N TYR A 22 -20.18 -6.75 -22.04
CA TYR A 22 -20.68 -6.22 -23.31
C TYR A 22 -19.65 -5.28 -23.95
N PRO A 23 -19.64 -5.10 -25.28
CA PRO A 23 -18.63 -4.27 -25.98
C PRO A 23 -18.54 -2.82 -25.47
N GLY A 24 -19.65 -2.25 -25.00
CA GLY A 24 -19.67 -0.90 -24.43
C GLY A 24 -18.87 -0.76 -23.14
N LEU A 25 -18.84 -1.81 -22.29
CA LEU A 25 -18.06 -1.80 -21.04
C LEU A 25 -16.56 -1.68 -21.32
N LYS A 26 -16.04 -2.47 -22.29
CA LYS A 26 -14.62 -2.42 -22.67
C LYS A 26 -14.21 -1.02 -23.16
N LYS A 27 -15.06 -0.38 -23.97
CA LYS A 27 -14.85 1.00 -24.46
C LYS A 27 -14.89 2.00 -23.31
N MET A 28 -15.83 1.86 -22.37
CA MET A 28 -15.96 2.72 -21.20
C MET A 28 -14.70 2.65 -20.31
N ILE A 29 -14.25 1.45 -19.95
CA ILE A 29 -13.05 1.27 -19.12
C ILE A 29 -11.81 1.85 -19.80
N ARG A 30 -11.66 1.64 -21.11
CA ARG A 30 -10.54 2.24 -21.86
C ARG A 30 -10.57 3.77 -21.83
N ARG A 31 -11.75 4.39 -21.85
CA ARG A 31 -11.89 5.85 -21.73
C ARG A 31 -11.48 6.32 -20.33
N ILE A 32 -11.97 5.65 -19.29
CA ILE A 32 -11.62 5.95 -17.90
C ILE A 32 -10.10 5.88 -17.70
N ILE A 33 -9.43 4.81 -18.16
CA ILE A 33 -7.96 4.70 -18.05
C ILE A 33 -7.25 5.92 -18.65
N LYS A 34 -7.72 6.44 -19.79
CA LYS A 34 -7.14 7.62 -20.44
C LYS A 34 -7.42 8.92 -19.69
N GLU A 35 -8.56 9.02 -19.02
CA GLU A 35 -8.90 10.16 -18.17
C GLU A 35 -8.02 10.15 -16.92
N GLU A 36 -7.92 9.00 -16.25
CA GLU A 36 -7.05 8.78 -15.09
C GLU A 36 -5.57 9.03 -15.40
N GLU A 37 -5.10 8.62 -16.57
CA GLU A 37 -3.72 8.87 -17.03
C GLU A 37 -3.36 10.35 -16.96
N LYS A 38 -4.28 11.24 -17.34
CA LYS A 38 -4.06 12.69 -17.28
C LYS A 38 -3.98 13.17 -15.84
N SER A 39 -4.90 12.74 -14.99
CA SER A 39 -4.97 13.16 -13.59
C SER A 39 -3.82 12.64 -12.74
N LEU A 40 -3.21 11.51 -13.11
CA LEU A 40 -2.06 10.90 -12.43
C LEU A 40 -0.71 11.50 -12.86
N HIS A 41 -0.67 12.31 -13.93
CA HIS A 41 0.57 12.92 -14.37
C HIS A 41 1.12 13.88 -13.31
N GLY A 42 2.40 13.77 -12.98
CA GLY A 42 3.05 14.57 -11.93
C GLY A 42 2.80 14.06 -10.50
N VAL A 43 1.92 13.07 -10.29
CA VAL A 43 1.78 12.39 -9.00
C VAL A 43 3.01 11.51 -8.75
N LEU A 44 3.54 11.51 -7.53
CA LEU A 44 4.63 10.61 -7.16
C LEU A 44 4.18 9.15 -7.36
N LEU A 45 4.94 8.35 -8.13
CA LEU A 45 4.56 6.99 -8.56
C LEU A 45 3.32 6.92 -9.47
N GLY A 46 2.87 8.05 -10.04
CA GLY A 46 1.73 8.08 -10.98
C GLY A 46 1.96 7.21 -12.21
N GLU A 47 3.16 7.26 -12.80
CA GLU A 47 3.53 6.41 -13.95
C GLU A 47 3.49 4.91 -13.63
N ASP A 48 3.83 4.51 -12.41
CA ASP A 48 3.71 3.11 -11.97
C ASP A 48 2.23 2.68 -11.90
N ILE A 49 1.35 3.57 -11.44
CA ILE A 49 -0.10 3.34 -11.37
C ILE A 49 -0.66 3.24 -12.79
N ILE A 50 -0.30 4.16 -13.69
CA ILE A 50 -0.71 4.17 -15.10
C ILE A 50 -0.31 2.86 -15.80
N SER A 51 0.96 2.47 -15.64
CA SER A 51 1.47 1.20 -16.19
C SER A 51 0.66 0.01 -15.69
N ALA A 52 0.31 -0.02 -14.40
CA ALA A 52 -0.53 -1.05 -13.83
C ALA A 52 -1.97 -1.05 -14.39
N MET A 53 -2.60 0.12 -14.58
CA MET A 53 -3.93 0.19 -15.21
C MET A 53 -3.94 -0.44 -16.61
N TYR A 54 -2.94 -0.11 -17.44
CA TYR A 54 -2.81 -0.65 -18.78
C TYR A 54 -2.48 -2.16 -18.78
N SER A 55 -1.61 -2.59 -17.86
CA SER A 55 -1.31 -4.02 -17.67
C SER A 55 -2.56 -4.80 -17.26
N GLY A 56 -3.33 -4.29 -16.29
CA GLY A 56 -4.57 -4.90 -15.82
C GLY A 56 -5.58 -5.06 -16.96
N TYR A 57 -5.80 -3.98 -17.73
CA TYR A 57 -6.70 -3.98 -18.88
C TYR A 57 -6.31 -5.02 -19.94
N LYS A 58 -5.02 -5.10 -20.31
CA LYS A 58 -4.54 -6.09 -21.29
C LYS A 58 -4.71 -7.51 -20.79
N ASN A 59 -4.34 -7.79 -19.54
CA ASN A 59 -4.48 -9.12 -18.95
C ASN A 59 -5.96 -9.54 -18.85
N ALA A 60 -6.84 -8.62 -18.46
CA ALA A 60 -8.28 -8.88 -18.38
C ALA A 60 -8.88 -9.22 -19.75
N LEU A 61 -8.49 -8.49 -20.81
CA LEU A 61 -8.92 -8.81 -22.19
C LEU A 61 -8.46 -10.20 -22.65
N MET A 62 -7.31 -10.66 -22.17
CA MET A 62 -6.79 -12.00 -22.48
C MET A 62 -7.45 -13.11 -21.65
N GLY A 63 -8.22 -12.76 -20.61
CA GLY A 63 -8.82 -13.72 -19.68
C GLY A 63 -7.94 -14.07 -18.48
N PHE A 64 -6.86 -13.32 -18.23
CA PHE A 64 -5.93 -13.60 -17.13
C PHE A 64 -6.33 -12.85 -15.85
N LEU A 65 -7.34 -13.37 -15.14
CA LEU A 65 -7.90 -12.72 -13.95
C LEU A 65 -6.83 -12.45 -12.88
N ARG A 66 -5.98 -13.43 -12.58
CA ARG A 66 -4.93 -13.29 -11.55
C ARG A 66 -3.99 -12.11 -11.85
N SER A 67 -3.45 -12.03 -13.06
CA SER A 67 -2.53 -10.96 -13.48
C SER A 67 -3.23 -9.60 -13.56
N ALA A 68 -4.52 -9.61 -13.91
CA ALA A 68 -5.33 -8.40 -13.92
C ALA A 68 -5.55 -7.84 -12.51
N GLU A 69 -5.93 -8.70 -11.54
CA GLU A 69 -6.13 -8.29 -10.15
C GLU A 69 -4.82 -7.96 -9.41
N GLU A 70 -3.70 -8.57 -9.80
CA GLU A 70 -2.38 -8.18 -9.29
C GLU A 70 -2.06 -6.73 -9.67
N SER A 71 -2.50 -6.29 -10.85
CA SER A 71 -2.37 -4.91 -11.29
C SER A 71 -3.22 -3.95 -10.43
N ASN A 72 -4.48 -4.31 -10.14
CA ASN A 72 -5.32 -3.53 -9.21
C ASN A 72 -4.68 -3.40 -7.82
N ARG A 73 -4.12 -4.50 -7.30
CA ARG A 73 -3.41 -4.49 -6.02
C ARG A 73 -2.19 -3.57 -6.05
N PHE A 74 -1.40 -3.63 -7.12
CA PHE A 74 -0.22 -2.79 -7.29
C PHE A 74 -0.57 -1.30 -7.34
N MET A 75 -1.67 -0.93 -7.98
CA MET A 75 -2.18 0.45 -7.97
C MET A 75 -2.41 0.96 -6.54
N ILE A 76 -3.12 0.17 -5.71
CA ILE A 76 -3.38 0.51 -4.30
C ILE A 76 -2.07 0.73 -3.54
N GLU A 77 -1.11 -0.21 -3.69
CA GLU A 77 0.18 -0.14 -3.01
C GLU A 77 0.95 1.13 -3.41
N ARG A 78 0.94 1.50 -4.69
CA ARG A 78 1.64 2.68 -5.22
C ARG A 78 0.98 3.99 -4.80
N ALA A 79 -0.34 4.08 -4.84
CA ALA A 79 -1.06 5.25 -4.35
C ALA A 79 -0.82 5.50 -2.86
N CYS A 80 -0.93 4.45 -2.03
CA CYS A 80 -0.68 4.57 -0.60
C CYS A 80 0.79 4.91 -0.30
N LEU A 81 1.73 4.33 -1.05
CA LEU A 81 3.15 4.67 -0.92
C LEU A 81 3.43 6.12 -1.30
N SER A 82 2.76 6.64 -2.34
CA SER A 82 2.86 8.03 -2.77
C SER A 82 2.50 9.01 -1.66
N VAL A 83 1.33 8.82 -1.04
CA VAL A 83 0.87 9.62 0.11
C VAL A 83 1.87 9.55 1.26
N PHE A 84 2.29 8.33 1.61
CA PHE A 84 3.17 8.08 2.73
C PHE A 84 4.55 8.73 2.54
N VAL A 85 5.17 8.56 1.37
CA VAL A 85 6.48 9.15 1.04
C VAL A 85 6.42 10.66 1.03
N THR A 86 5.40 11.23 0.38
CA THR A 86 5.22 12.70 0.26
C THR A 86 5.09 13.36 1.63
N SER A 87 4.44 12.67 2.57
CA SER A 87 4.21 13.22 3.92
C SER A 87 5.34 12.92 4.90
N THR A 88 6.19 11.93 4.62
CA THR A 88 7.23 11.48 5.56
C THR A 88 8.63 11.70 4.99
N THR A 89 9.19 10.73 4.28
CA THR A 89 10.57 10.78 3.80
C THR A 89 10.76 10.02 2.50
N LYS A 90 11.54 10.62 1.59
CA LYS A 90 11.95 10.01 0.31
C LYS A 90 12.77 8.72 0.49
N LYS A 91 13.31 8.46 1.68
CA LYS A 91 14.10 7.25 1.96
C LYS A 91 13.33 5.95 1.70
N TYR A 92 12.01 5.95 1.85
CA TYR A 92 11.19 4.79 1.50
C TYR A 92 11.19 4.51 -0.01
N LEU A 93 11.24 5.55 -0.85
CA LEU A 93 11.40 5.41 -2.29
C LEU A 93 12.81 4.94 -2.65
N ASP A 94 13.84 5.47 -1.98
CA ASP A 94 15.23 5.04 -2.16
C ASP A 94 15.40 3.55 -1.82
N LEU A 95 14.74 3.07 -0.77
CA LEU A 95 14.71 1.66 -0.37
C LEU A 95 14.06 0.75 -1.42
N LEU A 96 12.97 1.22 -2.04
CA LEU A 96 12.30 0.50 -3.12
C LEU A 96 13.21 0.42 -4.36
N LYS A 97 13.80 1.53 -4.79
CA LYS A 97 14.66 1.61 -5.98
C LYS A 97 15.96 0.82 -5.82
N SER A 98 16.59 0.90 -4.65
CA SER A 98 17.82 0.15 -4.33
C SER A 98 17.56 -1.33 -4.04
N ARG A 99 16.29 -1.78 -4.10
CA ARG A 99 15.87 -3.14 -3.74
C ARG A 99 16.27 -3.55 -2.31
N LYS A 100 16.63 -2.63 -1.41
CA LYS A 100 17.01 -2.94 -0.03
C LYS A 100 15.82 -3.19 0.90
N TRP A 101 14.60 -2.94 0.43
CA TRP A 101 13.37 -3.11 1.21
C TRP A 101 13.25 -4.48 1.88
N HIS A 102 13.49 -5.56 1.14
CA HIS A 102 13.37 -6.93 1.65
C HIS A 102 14.40 -7.22 2.75
N ILE A 103 15.63 -6.72 2.60
CA ILE A 103 16.70 -6.88 3.59
C ILE A 103 16.29 -6.28 4.94
N LEU A 104 15.69 -5.08 4.94
CA LEU A 104 15.19 -4.47 6.19
C LEU A 104 14.05 -5.29 6.81
N VAL A 105 13.16 -5.84 5.97
CA VAL A 105 12.08 -6.71 6.43
C VAL A 105 12.63 -7.98 7.09
N ASP A 106 13.63 -8.62 6.48
CA ASP A 106 14.26 -9.85 6.97
C ASP A 106 14.99 -9.62 8.31
N GLU A 107 15.55 -8.43 8.51
CA GLU A 107 16.15 -7.98 9.78
C GLU A 107 15.09 -7.59 10.85
N GLY A 108 13.80 -7.79 10.57
CA GLY A 108 12.70 -7.52 11.49
C GLY A 108 12.33 -6.04 11.63
N LEU A 109 12.84 -5.18 10.74
CA LEU A 109 12.49 -3.75 10.66
C LEU A 109 11.18 -3.58 9.89
N ILE A 110 10.09 -4.10 10.47
CA ILE A 110 8.77 -4.18 9.84
C ILE A 110 7.68 -3.55 10.72
N ILE A 111 6.67 -2.99 10.06
CA ILE A 111 5.40 -2.55 10.64
C ILE A 111 4.29 -3.40 10.00
N ARG A 112 3.63 -4.23 10.79
CA ARG A 112 2.67 -5.24 10.31
C ARG A 112 1.27 -4.67 10.11
N ASN A 113 0.90 -3.66 10.90
CA ASN A 113 -0.38 -2.97 10.80
C ASN A 113 -0.23 -1.51 11.26
N GLU A 114 -1.22 -0.68 10.91
CA GLU A 114 -1.27 0.74 11.26
C GLU A 114 -1.14 0.97 12.78
N GLY A 115 -1.90 0.21 13.58
CA GLY A 115 -1.93 0.35 15.04
C GLY A 115 -0.56 0.09 15.69
N GLU A 116 0.22 -0.84 15.14
CA GLU A 116 1.61 -1.07 15.56
C GLU A 116 2.48 0.15 15.29
N GLY A 117 2.38 0.75 14.09
CA GLY A 117 3.14 1.94 13.71
C GLY A 117 2.82 3.13 14.61
N LEU A 118 1.54 3.52 14.68
CA LEU A 118 1.09 4.65 15.50
C LEU A 118 1.31 4.40 16.99
N GLY A 119 1.13 3.16 17.44
CA GLY A 119 1.38 2.76 18.83
C GLY A 119 2.84 2.94 19.24
N ARG A 120 3.80 2.67 18.35
CA ARG A 120 5.23 2.94 18.59
C ARG A 120 5.50 4.44 18.73
N ILE A 121 4.94 5.28 17.85
CA ILE A 121 5.06 6.75 18.00
C ILE A 121 4.52 7.20 19.35
N LYS A 122 3.28 6.81 19.69
CA LYS A 122 2.63 7.18 20.95
C LYS A 122 3.46 6.77 22.17
N ARG A 123 4.06 5.58 22.15
CA ARG A 123 4.93 5.08 23.22
C ARG A 123 6.13 5.98 23.48
N PHE A 124 6.80 6.43 22.43
CA PHE A 124 8.02 7.24 22.56
C PHE A 124 7.72 8.73 22.75
N ALA A 125 6.68 9.25 22.09
CA ALA A 125 6.31 10.67 22.19
C ALA A 125 5.53 11.00 23.47
N ARG A 126 4.75 10.06 24.02
CA ARG A 126 3.85 10.26 25.17
C ARG A 126 2.73 11.30 24.95
N HIS A 127 2.61 11.85 23.74
CA HIS A 127 1.51 12.70 23.29
C HIS A 127 1.27 12.49 21.78
N LYS A 128 0.24 13.13 21.21
CA LYS A 128 -0.08 13.03 19.78
C LYS A 128 0.92 13.84 18.97
N VAL A 129 1.61 13.20 18.03
CA VAL A 129 2.56 13.83 17.10
C VAL A 129 2.06 13.57 15.68
N LYS A 130 2.16 14.59 14.81
CA LYS A 130 1.84 14.44 13.39
C LYS A 130 2.85 13.49 12.74
N LEU A 131 2.38 12.58 11.88
CA LEU A 131 3.27 11.73 11.10
C LEU A 131 3.95 12.56 10.00
N ASP A 132 5.26 12.75 10.13
CA ASP A 132 6.09 13.58 9.25
C ASP A 132 7.49 12.97 9.06
N GLY A 133 8.39 13.68 8.38
CA GLY A 133 9.74 13.19 8.09
C GLY A 133 10.64 12.91 9.28
N VAL A 134 10.31 13.41 10.48
CA VAL A 134 11.05 13.14 11.72
C VAL A 134 10.31 12.09 12.54
N SER A 135 9.02 12.29 12.80
CA SER A 135 8.24 11.41 13.67
C SER A 135 8.06 10.01 13.09
N VAL A 136 8.15 9.84 11.76
CA VAL A 136 8.15 8.52 11.10
C VAL A 136 9.22 7.58 11.63
N TYR A 137 10.37 8.12 12.06
CA TYR A 137 11.44 7.31 12.66
C TYR A 137 11.03 6.67 13.99
N LEU A 138 10.09 7.25 14.73
CA LEU A 138 9.57 6.67 15.97
C LEU A 138 8.71 5.42 15.73
N MET A 139 8.21 5.21 14.51
CA MET A 139 7.63 3.91 14.10
C MET A 139 8.69 2.84 13.88
N GLY A 140 9.94 3.27 13.70
CA GLY A 140 11.10 2.43 13.48
C GLY A 140 11.51 1.60 14.69
N ARG A 141 12.70 0.99 14.60
CA ARG A 141 13.32 0.29 15.72
C ARG A 141 14.44 1.14 16.34
N PRO A 142 14.46 1.32 17.67
CA PRO A 142 15.58 1.94 18.35
C PRO A 142 16.80 0.99 18.37
N LEU A 143 17.97 1.50 18.02
CA LEU A 143 19.24 0.76 17.97
C LEU A 143 20.37 1.53 18.67
N CYS A 144 21.32 0.81 19.27
CA CYS A 144 22.59 1.38 19.72
C CYS A 144 23.61 1.37 18.57
N GLU A 145 24.72 2.10 18.74
CA GLU A 145 25.80 2.21 17.73
C GLU A 145 26.29 0.82 17.26
N LYS A 146 26.50 -0.12 18.19
CA LYS A 146 26.95 -1.49 17.86
C LYS A 146 26.01 -2.25 16.92
N HIS A 147 24.70 -2.01 17.03
CA HIS A 147 23.68 -2.74 16.27
C HIS A 147 23.14 -1.95 15.07
N LEU A 148 23.69 -0.77 14.79
CA LEU A 148 23.28 0.04 13.66
C LEU A 148 23.85 -0.54 12.36
N LYS A 149 23.06 -1.36 11.66
CA LYS A 149 23.42 -1.93 10.35
C LYS A 149 23.15 -0.98 9.17
N PHE A 150 22.14 -0.11 9.30
CA PHE A 150 21.61 0.72 8.21
C PHE A 150 21.67 2.21 8.56
N PRO A 151 22.86 2.81 8.68
CA PRO A 151 23.00 4.22 9.05
C PRO A 151 22.28 5.15 8.07
N GLU A 152 22.23 4.81 6.78
CA GLU A 152 21.58 5.62 5.75
C GLU A 152 20.05 5.72 5.91
N PHE A 153 19.43 4.76 6.61
CA PHE A 153 17.99 4.73 6.89
C PHE A 153 17.67 5.00 8.36
N SER A 154 18.61 5.62 9.08
CA SER A 154 18.51 5.89 10.50
C SER A 154 18.62 7.37 10.84
N MET A 155 18.05 7.76 11.97
CA MET A 155 18.16 9.11 12.53
C MET A 155 18.57 9.02 13.99
N GLU A 156 19.52 9.87 14.39
CA GLU A 156 19.96 9.96 15.78
C GLU A 156 18.82 10.40 16.70
N VAL A 157 18.72 9.77 17.87
CA VAL A 157 17.73 10.14 18.90
C VAL A 157 17.83 11.63 19.24
N LYS A 158 19.04 12.16 19.42
CA LYS A 158 19.24 13.60 19.71
C LYS A 158 18.75 14.54 18.61
N LYS A 159 18.70 14.09 17.35
CA LYS A 159 18.16 14.88 16.24
C LYS A 159 16.63 14.88 16.29
N ILE A 160 16.03 13.73 16.57
CA ILE A 160 14.58 13.58 16.76
C ILE A 160 14.11 14.41 17.97
N GLU A 161 14.79 14.30 19.11
CA GLU A 161 14.45 15.05 20.34
C GLU A 161 14.47 16.56 20.11
N ARG A 162 15.48 17.07 19.40
CA ARG A 162 15.59 18.50 19.06
C ARG A 162 14.46 18.97 18.15
N ALA A 163 14.12 18.17 17.14
CA ALA A 163 13.08 18.53 16.18
C ALA A 163 11.67 18.44 16.76
N LEU A 164 11.40 17.46 17.65
CA LEU A 164 10.08 17.25 18.23
C LEU A 164 9.88 17.94 19.60
N GLY A 165 10.94 18.45 20.23
CA GLY A 165 10.86 19.24 21.46
C GLY A 165 10.66 18.42 22.74
N PHE A 166 10.96 17.11 22.73
CA PHE A 166 10.84 16.26 23.93
C PHE A 166 11.97 15.23 24.02
N LYS A 167 12.22 14.71 25.23
CA LYS A 167 13.20 13.66 25.47
C LYS A 167 12.63 12.28 25.19
N ILE A 168 13.44 11.42 24.57
CA ILE A 168 13.10 10.05 24.22
C ILE A 168 13.93 9.10 25.07
N ASP A 169 13.25 8.32 25.91
CA ASP A 169 13.85 7.18 26.59
C ASP A 169 13.57 5.91 25.79
N ALA A 170 14.58 5.47 25.02
CA ALA A 170 14.49 4.28 24.18
C ALA A 170 15.68 3.35 24.44
N LYS A 171 15.38 2.06 24.52
CA LYS A 171 16.35 0.97 24.63
C LYS A 171 16.50 0.29 23.27
N CYS A 172 17.72 -0.13 22.95
CA CYS A 172 18.06 -0.87 21.75
C CYS A 172 17.21 -2.15 21.69
N TYR A 173 16.55 -2.35 20.56
CA TYR A 173 15.66 -3.49 20.33
C TYR A 173 16.35 -4.86 20.49
N LEU A 174 17.66 -4.93 20.26
CA LEU A 174 18.42 -6.20 20.29
C LEU A 174 19.15 -6.48 21.61
N CYS A 175 19.51 -5.45 22.39
CA CYS A 175 20.35 -5.65 23.59
C CYS A 175 19.97 -4.80 24.80
N SER A 176 18.85 -4.07 24.73
CA SER A 176 18.30 -3.26 25.82
C SER A 176 19.18 -2.12 26.35
N ARG A 177 20.41 -1.92 25.84
CA ARG A 177 21.24 -0.75 26.12
C ARG A 177 20.59 0.53 25.57
N ARG A 178 21.00 1.70 26.05
CA ARG A 178 20.47 2.99 25.55
C ARG A 178 20.60 3.08 24.03
N ALA A 179 19.49 3.38 23.35
CA ALA A 179 19.47 3.59 21.92
C ALA A 179 20.11 4.95 21.56
N ARG A 180 20.78 4.98 20.41
CA ARG A 180 21.38 6.18 19.82
C ARG A 180 20.70 6.58 18.53
N TYR A 181 20.04 5.63 17.87
CA TYR A 181 19.37 5.82 16.59
C TYR A 181 17.98 5.19 16.61
N PHE A 182 17.11 5.70 15.74
CA PHE A 182 15.96 4.97 15.24
C PHE A 182 16.18 4.66 13.77
N THR A 183 15.98 3.40 13.37
CA THR A 183 16.03 2.95 11.98
C THR A 183 14.63 2.77 11.45
N LEU A 184 14.35 3.30 10.24
CA LEU A 184 13.05 3.16 9.60
C LEU A 184 12.60 1.70 9.54
N SER A 185 11.31 1.48 9.76
CA SER A 185 10.68 0.16 9.58
C SER A 185 9.72 0.18 8.40
N MET A 186 9.69 -0.92 7.68
CA MET A 186 8.98 -1.10 6.43
C MET A 186 7.51 -1.45 6.69
N PRO A 187 6.55 -0.60 6.29
CA PRO A 187 5.14 -0.96 6.41
C PRO A 187 4.76 -2.05 5.41
N LYS A 188 4.13 -3.12 5.89
CA LYS A 188 3.39 -4.04 5.01
C LYS A 188 2.29 -3.27 4.29
N ALA A 189 1.83 -3.75 3.14
CA ALA A 189 0.77 -3.10 2.36
C ALA A 189 -0.48 -2.75 3.21
N SER A 190 -0.95 -3.65 4.08
CA SER A 190 -2.07 -3.39 4.99
C SER A 190 -1.79 -2.25 5.98
N ALA A 191 -0.57 -2.16 6.50
CA ALA A 191 -0.14 -1.05 7.35
C ALA A 191 -0.07 0.25 6.55
N LEU A 192 0.46 0.18 5.33
CA LEU A 192 0.63 1.32 4.43
C LEU A 192 -0.70 1.96 4.06
N ILE A 193 -1.71 1.15 3.71
CA ILE A 193 -3.08 1.65 3.44
C ILE A 193 -3.62 2.41 4.66
N GLY A 194 -3.45 1.85 5.85
CA GLY A 194 -3.92 2.50 7.07
C GLY A 194 -3.19 3.79 7.42
N LEU A 195 -1.86 3.80 7.28
CA LEU A 195 -1.05 4.99 7.51
C LEU A 195 -1.36 6.09 6.48
N ALA A 196 -1.64 5.75 5.22
CA ALA A 196 -2.07 6.71 4.20
C ALA A 196 -3.42 7.35 4.56
N GLY A 197 -4.40 6.54 4.98
CA GLY A 197 -5.69 7.04 5.48
C GLY A 197 -5.52 7.96 6.70
N HIS A 198 -4.66 7.57 7.66
CA HIS A 198 -4.34 8.40 8.82
C HIS A 198 -3.74 9.75 8.44
N ILE A 199 -2.79 9.76 7.49
CA ILE A 199 -2.13 10.98 6.99
C ILE A 199 -3.14 11.92 6.33
N LYS A 200 -4.06 11.37 5.53
CA LYS A 200 -5.07 12.14 4.79
C LYS A 200 -6.32 12.46 5.62
N GLY A 201 -6.49 11.83 6.78
CA GLY A 201 -7.71 11.94 7.58
C GLY A 201 -8.93 11.31 6.92
N LYS A 202 -8.72 10.29 6.07
CA LYS A 202 -9.79 9.63 5.28
C LYS A 202 -10.07 8.22 5.79
N ASP A 203 -11.33 7.79 5.68
CA ASP A 203 -11.68 6.39 5.92
C ASP A 203 -11.21 5.55 4.74
N VAL A 204 -10.41 4.52 5.03
CA VAL A 204 -9.86 3.58 4.03
C VAL A 204 -10.44 2.18 4.19
N SER A 205 -11.59 2.06 4.86
CA SER A 205 -12.23 0.77 5.14
C SER A 205 -12.59 0.01 3.86
N THR A 206 -13.10 0.70 2.84
CA THR A 206 -13.40 0.13 1.51
C THR A 206 -12.11 -0.29 0.82
N LEU A 207 -11.12 0.59 0.66
CA LEU A 207 -9.82 0.25 0.08
C LEU A 207 -9.13 -0.95 0.75
N ARG A 208 -9.16 -1.04 2.09
CA ARG A 208 -8.63 -2.20 2.84
C ARG A 208 -9.37 -3.50 2.51
N ARG A 209 -10.70 -3.44 2.44
CA ARG A 209 -11.55 -4.59 2.10
C ARG A 209 -11.27 -5.06 0.68
N THR A 210 -11.20 -4.13 -0.27
CA THR A 210 -10.85 -4.39 -1.66
C THR A 210 -9.47 -5.05 -1.75
N TYR A 211 -8.43 -4.46 -1.14
CA TYR A 211 -7.09 -5.05 -1.12
C TYR A 211 -7.06 -6.48 -0.53
N SER A 212 -7.80 -6.71 0.56
CA SER A 212 -7.91 -8.04 1.18
C SER A 212 -8.62 -9.05 0.26
N ASN A 213 -9.64 -8.63 -0.48
CA ASN A 213 -10.36 -9.49 -1.43
C ASN A 213 -9.49 -9.83 -2.63
N LEU A 214 -8.79 -8.85 -3.20
CA LEU A 214 -7.82 -9.05 -4.29
C LEU A 214 -6.74 -10.05 -3.88
N SER A 215 -6.22 -9.95 -2.65
CA SER A 215 -5.22 -10.88 -2.13
C SER A 215 -5.69 -12.34 -2.08
N ARG A 216 -7.01 -12.57 -1.98
CA ARG A 216 -7.59 -13.93 -2.01
C ARG A 216 -7.64 -14.49 -3.44
N ILE A 217 -7.90 -13.64 -4.43
CA ILE A 217 -7.90 -14.01 -5.85
C ILE A 217 -6.49 -14.41 -6.31
N LEU A 218 -5.45 -13.82 -5.71
CA LEU A 218 -4.04 -14.10 -6.01
C LEU A 218 -3.49 -15.40 -5.39
N HIS A 219 -4.26 -16.04 -4.50
CA HIS A 219 -3.94 -17.34 -3.93
C HIS A 219 -4.02 -18.43 -5.04
N PRO A 220 -3.28 -19.55 -4.98
CA PRO A 220 -3.11 -20.56 -6.06
C PRO A 220 -4.35 -21.29 -6.60
N TYR A 221 -5.57 -20.75 -6.47
CA TYR A 221 -6.81 -21.38 -6.90
C TYR A 221 -7.01 -21.47 -8.42
N GLY A 222 -6.03 -21.08 -9.23
CA GLY A 222 -5.97 -21.45 -10.65
C GLY A 222 -7.22 -21.05 -11.44
N PHE A 223 -7.56 -19.75 -11.43
CA PHE A 223 -8.64 -19.16 -12.25
C PHE A 223 -8.28 -19.11 -13.75
N ASN A 224 -7.83 -20.24 -14.30
CA ASN A 224 -7.25 -20.33 -15.65
C ASN A 224 -8.30 -20.70 -16.72
N GLU A 225 -9.49 -21.16 -16.31
CA GLU A 225 -10.54 -21.66 -17.20
C GLU A 225 -11.78 -20.75 -17.24
N LEU A 226 -11.64 -19.49 -16.83
CA LEU A 226 -12.73 -18.53 -16.85
C LEU A 226 -12.94 -17.97 -18.26
N GLU A 227 -14.21 -17.79 -18.63
CA GLU A 227 -14.55 -17.10 -19.87
C GLU A 227 -14.02 -15.66 -19.85
N LYS A 228 -13.32 -15.27 -20.92
CA LYS A 228 -12.63 -13.96 -21.03
C LYS A 228 -13.54 -12.76 -20.71
N ASP A 229 -14.79 -12.82 -21.14
CA ASP A 229 -15.73 -11.72 -20.92
C ASP A 229 -16.25 -11.65 -19.48
N LYS A 230 -16.28 -12.76 -18.74
CA LYS A 230 -16.56 -12.74 -17.29
C LYS A 230 -15.36 -12.18 -16.52
N VAL A 231 -14.15 -12.63 -16.87
CA VAL A 231 -12.89 -12.10 -16.31
C VAL A 231 -12.84 -10.58 -16.45
N PHE A 232 -13.12 -10.07 -17.65
CA PHE A 232 -13.11 -8.63 -17.89
C PHE A 232 -14.11 -7.89 -17.00
N THR A 233 -15.33 -8.42 -16.83
CA THR A 233 -16.36 -7.80 -16.00
C THR A 233 -15.98 -7.76 -14.52
N ILE A 234 -15.43 -8.86 -14.00
CA ILE A 234 -15.00 -8.95 -12.60
C ILE A 234 -13.87 -7.96 -12.34
N TRP A 235 -12.83 -8.00 -13.17
CA TRP A 235 -11.70 -7.08 -13.06
C TRP A 235 -12.14 -5.62 -13.21
N ALA A 236 -13.02 -5.32 -14.16
CA ALA A 236 -13.51 -3.95 -14.37
C ALA A 236 -14.26 -3.42 -13.14
N ARG A 237 -15.05 -4.24 -12.45
CA ARG A 237 -15.74 -3.84 -11.21
C ARG A 237 -14.74 -3.50 -10.10
N ASP A 238 -13.72 -4.33 -9.92
CA ASP A 238 -12.70 -4.09 -8.89
C ASP A 238 -11.81 -2.91 -9.27
N PHE A 239 -11.44 -2.78 -10.54
CA PHE A 239 -10.70 -1.64 -11.08
C PHE A 239 -11.42 -0.31 -10.82
N LEU A 240 -12.72 -0.21 -11.14
CA LEU A 240 -13.50 1.02 -10.91
C LEU A 240 -13.55 1.40 -9.43
N THR A 241 -13.69 0.41 -8.55
CA THR A 241 -13.64 0.63 -7.09
C THR A 241 -12.27 1.14 -6.67
N VAL A 242 -11.19 0.50 -7.16
CA VAL A 242 -9.81 0.90 -6.83
C VAL A 242 -9.51 2.31 -7.33
N VAL A 243 -9.89 2.65 -8.56
CA VAL A 243 -9.71 4.00 -9.12
C VAL A 243 -10.43 5.04 -8.27
N SER A 244 -11.71 4.82 -7.94
CA SER A 244 -12.49 5.74 -7.10
C SER A 244 -11.82 5.99 -5.75
N GLU A 245 -11.38 4.92 -5.07
CA GLU A 245 -10.75 5.01 -3.76
C GLU A 245 -9.35 5.66 -3.82
N ILE A 246 -8.58 5.40 -4.88
CA ILE A 246 -7.27 6.04 -5.08
C ILE A 246 -7.42 7.53 -5.39
N ASN A 247 -8.39 7.90 -6.21
CA ASN A 247 -8.65 9.30 -6.55
C ASN A 247 -9.09 10.09 -5.33
N ASP A 248 -9.99 9.52 -4.52
CA ASP A 248 -10.29 10.11 -3.22
C ASP A 248 -9.01 10.20 -2.38
N LEU A 249 -8.25 9.12 -2.16
CA LEU A 249 -7.04 9.16 -1.33
C LEU A 249 -5.99 10.21 -1.79
N LEU A 250 -5.86 10.41 -3.10
CA LEU A 250 -4.92 11.33 -3.72
C LEU A 250 -5.46 12.75 -3.91
N ASP A 251 -6.74 13.00 -3.58
CA ASP A 251 -7.45 14.26 -3.80
C ASP A 251 -7.48 14.67 -5.30
N LEU A 252 -7.62 13.68 -6.19
CA LEU A 252 -7.75 13.91 -7.63
C LEU A 252 -9.21 14.23 -7.96
N VAL A 253 -9.45 15.44 -8.46
CA VAL A 253 -10.75 15.86 -8.96
C VAL A 253 -10.76 15.69 -10.48
N HIS A 254 -11.78 15.01 -10.99
CA HIS A 254 -12.08 15.05 -12.41
C HIS A 254 -13.06 16.18 -12.65
N ASP A 255 -12.66 17.19 -13.43
CA ASP A 255 -13.60 18.20 -13.91
C ASP A 255 -14.72 17.48 -14.66
N SER A 256 -15.96 17.68 -14.20
CA SER A 256 -17.17 17.05 -14.73
C SER A 256 -17.65 17.76 -15.99
#